data_AF-A0A7V6GAH0-F1
#
_entry.id   AF-A0A7V6GAH0-F1
#
_cell.length_a   1.000
_cell.length_b   1.000
_cell.length_c   1.000
_cell.angle_alpha   90.00
_cell.angle_beta   90.00
_cell.angle_gamma   90.00
#
_symmetry.space_group_name_H-M   'P 1'
#
loop_
_entity.id
_entity.type
_entity.pdbx_description
1 polymer ?
#
loop_
_entity_poly.entity_id
_entity_poly.type
_entity_poly.pdbx_seq_one_letter_code
_entity_poly.pdbx_strand_id
1 'polypeptide(L)' 'MKNLIKLTLCQTNCCPTIEFINDTNSVIIRDDYGGKVTLTAEQLKILLDHYLHQKGGLL' A
#
# COMPACT_ATOMS: atom_id res chain seq x y z
N MET A 1 16.06 6.34 -15.19
CA MET A 1 16.25 6.11 -13.74
C MET A 1 14.98 5.50 -13.23
N LYS A 2 15.04 4.33 -12.55
CA LYS A 2 13.85 3.71 -11.96
C LYS A 2 13.30 4.64 -10.89
N ASN A 3 12.19 5.30 -11.16
CA ASN A 3 11.51 6.12 -10.17
C ASN A 3 10.72 5.20 -9.22
N LEU A 4 11.38 4.85 -8.12
CA LEU A 4 10.86 4.01 -7.05
C LEU A 4 10.70 4.83 -5.78
N ILE A 5 9.49 4.90 -5.25
CA ILE A 5 9.24 5.42 -3.89
C ILE A 5 8.96 4.22 -3.00
N LYS A 6 9.69 4.10 -1.88
CA LYS A 6 9.51 3.03 -0.90
C LYS A 6 9.13 3.63 0.45
N LEU A 7 8.02 3.17 1.02
CA LEU A 7 7.54 3.52 2.34
C LEU A 7 7.53 2.27 3.22
N THR A 8 7.99 2.39 4.46
CA THR A 8 7.86 1.35 5.48
C THR A 8 6.92 1.89 6.56
N LEU A 9 5.83 1.16 6.80
CA LEU A 9 4.77 1.59 7.71
C LEU A 9 4.84 0.74 8.98
N CYS A 10 5.60 1.18 9.97
CA CYS A 10 5.72 0.45 11.23
C CYS A 10 4.64 0.84 12.25
N GLN A 11 3.96 -0.17 12.78
CA GLN A 11 3.23 -0.14 14.04
C GLN A 11 3.85 -1.15 15.03
N THR A 12 3.24 -1.31 16.21
CA THR A 12 3.83 -2.02 17.36
C THR A 12 4.42 -3.40 17.03
N ASN A 13 3.77 -4.19 16.16
CA ASN A 13 4.17 -5.56 15.81
C ASN A 13 4.14 -5.85 14.30
N CYS A 14 4.06 -4.83 13.44
CA CYS A 14 3.93 -5.01 11.99
C CYS A 14 4.56 -3.83 11.25
N CYS A 15 5.40 -4.08 10.26
CA CYS A 15 6.16 -3.11 9.47
C CYS A 15 6.01 -3.35 7.96
N PRO A 16 4.78 -3.36 7.41
CA PRO A 16 4.59 -3.58 5.99
C PRO A 16 5.30 -2.53 5.16
N THR A 17 5.69 -2.94 3.96
CA THR A 17 6.37 -2.09 3.00
C THR A 17 5.46 -1.81 1.81
N ILE A 18 5.45 -0.56 1.35
CA ILE A 18 4.77 -0.13 0.13
C ILE A 18 5.82 0.39 -0.85
N GLU A 19 5.86 -0.17 -2.05
CA GLU A 19 6.75 0.22 -3.14
C GLU A 19 5.92 0.75 -4.32
N PHE A 20 6.14 2.00 -4.72
CA PHE A 20 5.54 2.62 -5.90
C PHE A 20 6.54 2.59 -7.05
N ILE A 21 6.22 1.85 -8.10
CA ILE A 21 7.03 1.70 -9.30
C ILE A 21 6.37 2.52 -10.42
N ASN A 22 6.88 3.73 -10.65
CA ASN A 22 6.25 4.66 -11.60
C ASN A 22 6.31 4.14 -13.04
N ASP A 23 7.38 3.45 -13.41
CA ASP A 23 7.59 2.97 -14.78
C ASP A 23 6.52 1.94 -15.22
N THR A 24 5.95 1.21 -14.27
CA THR A 24 4.96 0.15 -14.54
C THR A 24 3.59 0.47 -13.93
N ASN A 25 3.39 1.69 -13.41
CA ASN A 25 2.19 2.08 -12.66
C ASN A 25 1.76 1.04 -11.60
N SER A 26 2.75 0.45 -10.93
CA SER A 26 2.53 -0.67 -10.01
C SER A 26 2.81 -0.25 -8.58
N VAL A 27 1.97 -0.71 -7.66
CA VAL A 27 2.17 -0.59 -6.22
C VAL A 27 2.31 -1.98 -5.65
N ILE A 28 3.39 -2.25 -4.93
CA ILE A 28 3.62 -3.52 -4.25
C ILE A 28 3.49 -3.29 -2.75
N ILE A 29 2.61 -4.06 -2.11
CA ILE A 29 2.46 -4.10 -0.65
C ILE A 29 3.03 -5.44 -0.19
N ARG A 30 3.95 -5.41 0.78
CA ARG A 30 4.54 -6.59 1.41
C ARG A 30 4.28 -6.55 2.91
N ASP A 31 3.83 -7.67 3.47
CA ASP A 31 3.77 -7.85 4.91
C ASP A 31 5.08 -8.44 5.46
N ASP A 32 5.16 -8.51 6.79
CA ASP A 32 6.33 -8.97 7.54
C ASP A 32 6.55 -10.49 7.45
N TYR A 33 5.53 -11.24 7.03
CA TYR A 33 5.53 -12.70 6.93
C TYR A 33 5.82 -13.18 5.49
N GLY A 34 6.10 -12.26 4.58
CA GLY A 34 6.43 -12.54 3.18
C GLY A 34 5.23 -12.55 2.22
N GLY A 35 4.03 -12.25 2.72
CA GLY A 35 2.86 -12.00 1.88
C GLY A 35 3.07 -10.78 1.00
N LYS A 36 2.58 -10.86 -0.24
CA LYS A 36 2.77 -9.83 -1.26
C LYS A 36 1.52 -9.67 -2.12
N VAL A 37 1.10 -8.42 -2.30
CA VAL A 37 0.07 -8.04 -3.28
C VAL A 37 0.64 -6.99 -4.22
N THR A 38 0.28 -7.08 -5.49
CA THR A 38 0.62 -6.07 -6.51
C THR A 38 -0.67 -5.47 -7.04
N LEU A 39 -0.74 -4.15 -7.02
CA LEU A 39 -1.90 -3.36 -7.42
C LEU A 39 -1.48 -2.34 -8.48
N THR A 40 -2.44 -1.81 -9.22
CA THR A 40 -2.27 -0.52 -9.90
C THR A 40 -2.51 0.64 -8.93
N ALA A 41 -2.08 1.85 -9.30
CA ALA A 41 -2.40 3.05 -8.51
C ALA A 41 -3.92 3.28 -8.33
N GLU A 42 -4.72 2.92 -9.33
CA GLU A 42 -6.18 3.02 -9.28
C GLU A 42 -6.80 2.01 -8.29
N GLN A 43 -6.33 0.76 -8.30
CA GLN A 43 -6.78 -0.26 -7.35
C GLN A 43 -6.41 0.12 -5.91
N LEU A 44 -5.22 0.70 -5.70
CA LEU A 44 -4.83 1.22 -4.38
C LEU A 44 -5.79 2.33 -3.94
N LYS A 45 -6.15 3.26 -4.84
CA LYS A 45 -7.10 4.33 -4.52
C LYS A 45 -8.45 3.78 -4.08
N ILE A 46 -9.01 2.83 -4.82
CA ILE A 46 -10.29 2.17 -4.46
C ILE A 46 -10.17 1.50 -3.09
N LEU A 47 -9.07 0.80 -2.80
CA LEU A 47 -8.84 0.15 -1.51
C LEU A 47 -8.81 1.17 -0.36
N LEU A 48 -8.10 2.29 -0.54
CA LEU A 48 -8.02 3.37 0.45
C LEU A 48 -9.37 4.05 0.65
N ASP A 49 -10.07 4.38 -0.45
CA ASP A 49 -11.40 4.97 -0.39
C ASP A 49 -12.36 4.05 0.36
N HIS A 50 -12.34 2.74 0.08
CA HIS A 50 -13.19 1.77 0.77
C HIS A 50 -12.86 1.69 2.28
N TYR A 51 -11.58 1.66 2.64
CA TYR A 51 -11.14 1.65 4.05
C TYR A 51 -11.61 2.90 4.80
N LEU A 52 -11.46 4.08 4.19
CA LEU A 52 -11.86 5.36 4.80
C LEU A 52 -13.37 5.46 4.96
N HIS A 53 -14.16 5.04 3.97
CA HIS A 53 -15.62 5.04 4.07
C HIS A 53 -16.14 4.02 5.10
N GLN A 54 -15.47 2.86 5.27
CA GLN A 54 -15.82 1.92 6.32
C GLN A 54 -15.45 2.40 7.73
N LYS A 55 -14.41 3.22 7.87
CA LYS A 55 -14.02 3.84 9.15
C LYS A 55 -14.81 5.11 9.51
N GLY A 56 -15.62 5.64 8.60
CA GLY A 56 -16.53 6.77 8.86
C GLY A 56 -17.64 6.54 9.90
N GLY A 57 -17.68 5.36 10.55
CA GLY A 57 -18.58 5.06 11.67
C GLY A 57 -18.00 5.30 13.07
N LEU A 58 -16.76 5.77 13.19
CA LEU A 58 -16.08 6.06 14.47
C LEU A 58 -15.22 7.34 14.34
N LEU A 59 -15.88 8.48 14.19
CA LEU A 59 -15.34 9.79 14.55
C LEU A 59 -16.36 10.49 15.46
#